data_AF-A0A126Z7B9-F1
#
_entry.id   AF-A0A126Z7B9-F1
#
_cell.length_a   1.000
_cell.length_b   1.000
_cell.length_c   1.000
_cell.angle_alpha   90.00
_cell.angle_beta   90.00
_cell.angle_gamma   90.00
#
_symmetry.space_group_name_H-M   'P 1'
#
loop_
_entity.id
_entity.type
_entity.pdbx_description
1 polymer ?
#
loop_
_entity_poly.entity_id
_entity_poly.type
_entity_poly.pdbx_seq_one_letter_code
_entity_poly.pdbx_strand_id
1 'polypeptide(L)'
;MFAPNLAELNCFKQATANLNSRGNQARAVLAELDRAPACPRGMFTFEWHTDIDEPVVCHLEYEAAEEAQPYGDAPYPGCPESICLGAAYLKGVDILPLLSEEQVTRIETAALEERSEA
;
A
#
# COMPACT_ATOMS: atom_id res chain seq x y z
N MET A 1 26.65 -7.35 -54.89
CA MET A 1 25.58 -7.05 -53.92
C MET A 1 25.18 -8.35 -53.25
N PHE A 2 25.61 -8.57 -52.00
CA PHE A 2 25.21 -9.74 -51.21
C PHE A 2 23.92 -9.39 -50.46
N ALA A 3 22.80 -10.02 -50.83
CA ALA A 3 21.58 -9.93 -50.04
C ALA A 3 21.71 -10.90 -48.85
N PRO A 4 21.44 -10.47 -47.61
CA PRO A 4 21.48 -11.36 -46.46
C PRO A 4 20.41 -12.44 -46.58
N ASN A 5 20.75 -13.65 -46.14
CA ASN A 5 19.88 -14.82 -46.20
C ASN A 5 18.69 -14.63 -45.26
N LEU A 6 17.48 -15.01 -45.70
CA LEU A 6 16.22 -14.94 -44.94
C LEU A 6 16.33 -15.58 -43.55
N ALA A 7 17.19 -16.58 -43.38
CA ALA A 7 17.45 -17.25 -42.10
C ALA A 7 18.14 -16.34 -41.06
N GLU A 8 19.06 -15.46 -41.49
CA GLU A 8 19.78 -14.54 -40.59
C GLU A 8 18.85 -13.44 -40.08
N LEU A 9 17.97 -12.93 -40.96
CA LEU A 9 16.92 -11.97 -40.61
C LEU A 9 15.89 -12.53 -39.62
N ASN A 10 15.57 -13.83 -39.70
CA ASN A 10 14.65 -14.48 -38.76
C ASN A 10 15.30 -14.74 -37.40
N CYS A 11 16.57 -15.15 -37.36
CA CYS A 11 17.30 -15.37 -36.12
C CYS A 11 17.47 -14.05 -35.33
N PHE A 12 17.78 -12.95 -36.02
CA PHE A 12 17.94 -11.63 -35.40
C PHE A 12 16.61 -11.12 -34.81
N LYS A 13 15.49 -11.31 -35.52
CA LYS A 13 14.14 -10.97 -35.02
C LYS A 13 13.73 -11.83 -33.81
N GLN A 14 14.10 -13.11 -33.79
CA GLN A 14 13.86 -13.99 -32.65
C GLN A 14 14.71 -13.61 -31.43
N ALA A 15 15.96 -13.18 -31.63
CA ALA A 15 16.82 -12.72 -30.56
C ALA A 15 16.30 -11.44 -29.89
N THR A 16 15.83 -10.47 -30.67
CA THR A 16 15.25 -9.23 -30.13
C THR A 16 13.89 -9.45 -29.46
N ALA A 17 13.05 -10.33 -29.98
CA ALA A 17 11.79 -10.72 -29.34
C ALA A 17 12.02 -11.41 -27.98
N ASN A 18 13.01 -12.30 -27.87
CA ASN A 18 13.36 -12.95 -26.60
C ASN A 18 13.89 -11.96 -25.56
N LEU A 19 14.73 -11.00 -25.96
CA LEU A 19 15.22 -9.93 -25.07
C LEU A 19 14.07 -9.05 -24.56
N ASN A 20 13.12 -8.68 -25.43
CA ASN A 20 11.93 -7.92 -25.04
C ASN A 20 11.00 -8.72 -24.10
N SER A 21 10.82 -10.02 -24.36
CA SER A 21 10.01 -10.89 -23.49
C SER A 21 10.59 -11.01 -22.09
N ARG A 22 11.92 -11.11 -21.97
CA ARG A 22 12.64 -11.16 -20.69
C ARG A 22 12.58 -9.82 -19.95
N GLY A 23 12.73 -8.70 -20.66
CA GLY A 23 12.57 -7.36 -20.07
C GLY A 23 11.15 -7.13 -19.54
N ASN A 24 10.13 -7.58 -20.27
CA ASN A 24 8.74 -7.50 -19.82
C ASN A 24 8.45 -8.41 -18.62
N GLN A 25 9.01 -9.62 -18.58
CA GLN A 25 8.86 -10.53 -17.44
C GLN A 25 9.58 -9.99 -16.19
N ALA A 26 10.81 -9.49 -16.31
CA ALA A 26 11.53 -8.90 -15.19
C ALA A 26 10.81 -7.69 -14.61
N ARG A 27 10.21 -6.85 -15.47
CA ARG A 27 9.44 -5.68 -15.05
C ARG A 27 8.12 -6.04 -14.38
N ALA A 28 7.46 -7.11 -14.82
CA ALA A 28 6.27 -7.63 -14.16
C ALA A 28 6.58 -8.19 -12.77
N VAL A 29 7.68 -8.92 -12.62
CA VAL A 29 8.12 -9.46 -11.31
C VAL A 29 8.51 -8.33 -10.35
N LEU A 30 9.23 -7.31 -10.83
CA LEU A 30 9.54 -6.13 -10.01
C LEU A 30 8.28 -5.38 -9.58
N ALA A 31 7.30 -5.24 -10.48
CA ALA A 31 6.01 -4.61 -10.15
C ALA A 31 5.18 -5.41 -9.13
N GLU A 32 5.37 -6.73 -9.03
CA GLU A 32 4.77 -7.54 -7.96
C GLU A 32 5.49 -7.37 -6.61
N LEU A 33 6.80 -7.14 -6.63
CA LEU A 33 7.59 -6.90 -5.41
C LEU A 33 7.38 -5.49 -4.84
N ASP A 34 7.05 -4.51 -5.69
CA ASP A 34 6.81 -3.12 -5.30
C ASP A 34 5.41 -2.91 -4.69
N ARG A 35 4.61 -3.96 -4.49
CA ARG A 35 3.28 -3.83 -3.87
C ARG A 35 3.35 -3.98 -2.36
N ALA A 36 2.55 -3.18 -1.66
CA ALA A 36 2.28 -3.39 -0.25
C ALA A 36 1.77 -4.84 -0.02
N PRO A 37 2.17 -5.49 1.09
CA PRO A 37 1.61 -6.77 1.48
C PRO A 37 0.08 -6.71 1.57
N ALA A 38 -0.57 -7.88 1.50
CA ALA A 38 -2.02 -7.95 1.70
C ALA A 38 -2.40 -7.42 3.10
N CYS A 39 -3.47 -6.61 3.16
CA CYS A 39 -3.97 -6.07 4.41
C CYS A 39 -4.35 -7.21 5.38
N PRO A 40 -3.86 -7.20 6.63
CA PRO A 40 -4.24 -8.18 7.64
C PRO A 40 -5.75 -8.21 7.92
N ARG A 41 -6.25 -9.33 8.45
CA ARG A 41 -7.64 -9.42 8.89
C ARG A 41 -7.90 -8.47 10.06
N GLY A 42 -9.03 -7.78 10.03
CA GLY A 42 -9.41 -6.79 11.05
C GLY A 42 -8.93 -5.38 10.75
N MET A 43 -8.09 -5.20 9.72
CA MET A 43 -7.61 -3.90 9.26
C MET A 43 -8.21 -3.53 7.90
N PHE A 44 -8.06 -2.28 7.52
CA PHE A 44 -8.38 -1.78 6.18
C PHE A 44 -7.22 -0.98 5.60
N THR A 45 -7.22 -0.84 4.27
CA THR A 45 -6.20 -0.10 3.53
C THR A 45 -6.65 1.35 3.34
N PHE A 46 -5.73 2.29 3.57
CA PHE A 46 -5.91 3.71 3.31
C PHE A 46 -4.70 4.24 2.53
N GLU A 47 -4.96 5.00 1.46
CA GLU A 47 -3.90 5.59 0.64
C GLU A 47 -3.65 7.02 1.10
N TRP A 48 -2.50 7.24 1.75
CA TRP A 48 -2.10 8.56 2.19
C TRP A 48 -1.27 9.25 1.10
N HIS A 49 -1.85 10.28 0.49
CA HIS A 49 -1.19 11.11 -0.51
C HIS A 49 -0.41 12.25 0.16
N THR A 50 0.87 12.35 -0.19
CA THR A 50 1.74 13.47 0.21
C THR A 50 2.22 14.21 -1.04
N ASP A 51 3.25 15.04 -0.92
CA ASP A 51 3.84 15.77 -2.06
C ASP A 51 4.66 14.88 -3.01
N ILE A 52 4.71 13.56 -2.77
CA ILE A 52 5.38 12.59 -3.63
C ILE A 52 4.38 11.89 -4.56
N ASP A 53 4.83 11.51 -5.75
CA ASP A 53 3.97 10.90 -6.79
C ASP A 53 3.36 9.54 -6.39
N GLU A 54 3.96 8.84 -5.42
CA GLU A 54 3.54 7.50 -5.00
C GLU A 54 2.84 7.57 -3.63
N PRO A 55 1.58 7.10 -3.50
CA PRO A 55 0.90 7.10 -2.22
C PRO A 55 1.56 6.14 -1.23
N VAL A 56 1.48 6.49 0.05
CA VAL A 56 1.81 5.57 1.13
C VAL A 56 0.58 4.70 1.40
N VAL A 57 0.75 3.39 1.32
CA VAL A 57 -0.32 2.43 1.61
C VAL A 57 -0.30 2.11 3.10
N CYS A 58 -1.31 2.56 3.83
CA CYS A 58 -1.44 2.36 5.26
C CYS A 58 -2.39 1.20 5.56
N HIS A 59 -2.05 0.37 6.55
CA HIS A 59 -2.95 -0.60 7.16
C HIS A 59 -3.40 -0.05 8.50
N LEU A 60 -4.71 0.16 8.61
CA LEU A 60 -5.33 0.83 9.74
C LEU A 60 -6.31 -0.10 10.45
N GLU A 61 -6.34 -0.02 11.77
CA GLU A 61 -7.35 -0.65 12.62
C GLU A 61 -8.37 0.41 13.03
N TYR A 62 -9.66 0.08 12.95
CA TYR A 62 -10.75 0.97 13.38
C TYR A 62 -11.43 0.38 14.60
N GLU A 63 -11.56 1.20 15.64
CA GLU A 63 -12.32 0.91 16.83
C GLU A 63 -13.53 1.85 16.89
N ALA A 64 -14.73 1.28 16.93
CA ALA A 64 -15.97 2.06 17.03
C ALA A 64 -16.11 2.69 18.42
N ALA A 65 -16.82 3.80 18.50
CA ALA A 65 -17.12 4.43 19.78
C ALA A 65 -17.90 3.47 20.69
N GLU A 66 -17.45 3.37 21.94
CA GLU A 66 -18.14 2.67 23.01
C GLU A 66 -18.89 3.68 23.88
N GLU A 67 -20.21 3.49 24.02
CA GLU A 67 -21.01 4.32 24.93
C GLU A 67 -20.65 4.09 26.38
N ALA A 68 -20.87 5.10 27.23
CA ALA A 68 -20.73 4.95 28.66
C ALA A 68 -21.76 3.92 29.18
N GLN A 69 -21.28 2.88 29.87
CA GLN A 69 -22.12 1.80 30.37
C GLN A 69 -22.12 1.75 31.90
N PRO A 70 -23.25 1.38 32.52
CA PRO A 70 -23.29 1.15 33.96
C PRO A 70 -22.46 -0.11 34.32
N TYR A 71 -21.46 0.06 35.19
CA TYR A 71 -20.60 -1.04 35.66
C TYR A 71 -20.54 -1.07 37.21
N GLY A 72 -21.49 -1.76 37.83
CA GLY A 72 -21.61 -1.78 39.29
C GLY A 72 -21.86 -0.37 39.84
N ASP A 73 -21.06 0.05 40.82
CA ASP A 73 -21.20 1.36 41.49
C ASP A 73 -20.48 2.51 40.75
N ALA A 74 -19.72 2.23 39.69
CA ALA A 74 -19.00 3.24 38.91
C ALA A 74 -19.31 3.13 37.41
N PRO A 75 -19.76 4.20 36.74
CA PRO A 75 -19.99 4.14 35.30
C PRO A 75 -18.66 3.94 34.55
N TYR A 76 -18.66 3.02 33.59
CA TYR A 76 -17.59 2.95 32.59
C TYR A 76 -17.75 4.14 31.65
N PRO A 77 -16.74 5.01 31.48
CA PRO A 77 -16.91 6.29 30.80
C PRO A 77 -17.15 6.18 29.28
N GLY A 78 -17.02 4.97 28.70
CA GLY A 78 -17.01 4.80 27.26
C GLY A 78 -15.72 5.32 26.64
N CYS A 79 -15.52 5.03 25.36
CA CYS A 79 -14.36 5.44 24.58
C CYS A 79 -14.84 6.02 23.24
N PRO A 80 -14.27 7.15 22.77
CA PRO A 80 -14.60 7.66 21.44
C PRO A 80 -14.09 6.69 20.37
N GLU A 81 -14.62 6.82 19.15
CA GLU A 81 -14.08 6.06 18.02
C GLU A 81 -12.62 6.46 17.77
N SER A 82 -11.84 5.50 17.28
CA SER A 82 -10.42 5.72 17.01
C SER A 82 -9.94 4.91 15.80
N ILE A 83 -8.88 5.40 15.18
CA ILE A 83 -8.14 4.70 14.14
C ILE A 83 -6.68 4.65 14.56
N CYS A 84 -6.07 3.47 14.42
CA CYS A 84 -4.66 3.28 14.74
C CYS A 84 -3.89 2.76 13.52
N LEU A 85 -2.71 3.33 13.27
CA LEU A 85 -1.80 2.91 12.21
C LEU A 85 -1.00 1.68 12.62
N GLY A 86 -1.28 0.55 11.97
CA GLY A 86 -0.59 -0.72 12.21
C GLY A 86 0.64 -0.94 11.31
N ALA A 87 0.59 -0.46 10.07
CA ALA A 87 1.70 -0.55 9.11
C ALA A 87 1.58 0.52 8.03
N ALA A 88 2.71 0.95 7.44
CA ALA A 88 2.74 1.90 6.34
C ALA A 88 3.77 1.46 5.31
N TYR A 89 3.36 1.36 4.04
CA TYR A 89 4.21 0.86 2.96
C TYR A 89 4.39 1.89 1.86
N LEU A 90 5.62 2.08 1.42
CA LEU A 90 5.95 2.81 0.19
C LEU A 90 6.64 1.83 -0.76
N LYS A 91 6.00 1.53 -1.89
CA LYS A 91 6.46 0.51 -2.86
C LYS A 91 6.84 -0.83 -2.22
N GLY A 92 5.99 -1.34 -1.33
CA GLY A 92 6.22 -2.62 -0.64
C GLY A 92 7.23 -2.58 0.51
N VAL A 93 7.90 -1.45 0.74
CA VAL A 93 8.82 -1.26 1.88
C VAL A 93 8.05 -0.71 3.07
N ASP A 94 8.15 -1.38 4.22
CA ASP A 94 7.61 -0.87 5.48
C ASP A 94 8.38 0.37 5.94
N ILE A 95 7.69 1.50 5.98
CA ILE A 95 8.21 2.80 6.39
C ILE A 95 7.66 3.26 7.73
N LEU A 96 6.80 2.47 8.41
CA LEU A 96 6.24 2.86 9.71
C LEU A 96 7.32 3.28 10.72
N PRO A 97 8.48 2.59 10.84
CA PRO A 97 9.53 3.01 11.77
C PRO A 97 10.21 4.34 11.42
N LEU A 98 9.99 4.86 10.21
CA LEU A 98 10.55 6.12 9.72
C LEU A 98 9.58 7.30 9.86
N LEU A 99 8.30 7.03 10.14
CA LEU A 99 7.30 8.07 10.34
C LEU A 99 7.47 8.72 11.71
N SER A 100 7.34 10.04 11.76
CA SER A 100 7.25 10.75 13.04
C SER A 100 5.86 10.55 13.66
N GLU A 101 5.75 10.71 14.97
CA GLU A 101 4.46 10.68 15.68
C GLU A 101 3.45 11.67 15.10
N GLU A 102 3.92 12.85 14.67
CA GLU A 102 3.08 13.85 14.00
C GLU A 102 2.53 13.34 12.67
N GLN A 103 3.35 12.64 11.87
CA GLN A 103 2.90 12.05 10.61
C GLN A 103 1.89 10.92 10.85
N VAL A 104 2.16 10.05 11.82
CA VAL A 104 1.23 8.99 12.23
C VAL A 104 -0.12 9.58 12.64
N THR A 105 -0.12 10.59 13.50
CA THR A 105 -1.33 11.29 13.96
C THR A 105 -2.10 11.89 12.78
N ARG A 106 -1.41 12.51 11.81
CA ARG A 106 -2.06 13.08 10.63
C ARG A 106 -2.72 12.01 9.75
N ILE A 107 -2.08 10.85 9.59
CA ILE A 107 -2.63 9.73 8.83
C ILE A 107 -3.90 9.20 9.53
N GLU A 108 -3.83 8.96 10.84
CA GLU A 108 -4.95 8.44 11.63
C GLU A 108 -6.14 9.40 11.60
N THR A 109 -5.91 10.70 11.81
CA THR A 109 -6.95 11.72 11.74
C THR A 109 -7.57 11.81 10.34
N ALA A 110 -6.74 11.86 9.28
CA ALA A 110 -7.25 11.95 7.91
C ALA A 110 -8.11 10.74 7.53
N ALA A 111 -7.69 9.53 7.94
CA ALA A 111 -8.47 8.32 7.71
C ALA A 111 -9.78 8.30 8.50
N LEU A 112 -9.79 8.88 9.71
CA LEU A 112 -10.99 8.98 10.53
C LEU A 112 -12.00 9.96 9.94
N GLU A 113 -11.53 11.12 9.48
CA GLU A 113 -12.34 12.12 8.78
C GLU A 113 -13.00 11.51 7.53
N GLU A 114 -12.22 10.86 6.65
CA GLU A 114 -12.75 10.24 5.42
C GLU A 114 -13.82 9.18 5.73
N ARG A 115 -13.64 8.40 6.79
CA ARG A 115 -14.61 7.38 7.20
C ARG A 115 -15.89 7.99 7.80
N SER A 116 -15.77 9.08 8.54
CA SER A 116 -16.91 9.76 9.17
C SER A 116 -17.80 10.50 8.16
N GLU A 117 -17.26 10.86 6.99
CA GLU A 117 -17.98 11.51 5.89
C GLU A 117 -18.65 10.52 4.91
N ALA A 118 -18.38 9.21 5.05
CA ALA A 118 -18.88 8.15 4.18
C ALA A 118 -20.22 7.53 4.67
#